data_AF-A0A8C7W1D2-F1
#
_entry.id   AF-A0A8C7W1D2-F1
#
_cell.length_a   1.000
_cell.length_b   1.000
_cell.length_c   1.000
_cell.angle_alpha   90.00
_cell.angle_beta   90.00
_cell.angle_gamma   90.00
#
_symmetry.space_group_name_H-M   'P 1'
#
loop_
_entity.id
_entity.type
_entity.pdbx_description
1 polymer ?
#
loop_
_entity_poly.entity_id
_entity_poly.type
_entity_poly.pdbx_seq_one_letter_code
_entity_poly.pdbx_strand_id
1 'polypeptide(L)'
;MKNMIRDLVIVQHPVSVSVPLNYQVNLSVRAEGTGILNYQWFKSDEEEVFGATRADLTVTAQRSQLYICRVNDQFCNCVFSEWVKVKVPDIAKPGLPVAWRGELHIAVHPAPQTVRQGQRLTLSCSAFGIPIPHYQWYRNGHPLLGKTTNTLQIHNAEADDRGTYLCSVSNVEEERWTEPADVDIEPSNQLKVTAPKLTATDKVALLIGNLNYSHHPDLMAPTMDVHELANLLQQLGFRVVSLLDLTREEMLAAIDKFILLLDRGVYALFYYAGHGYERSGRNYLVAIDAPQPYRPENCVCVQRIMRMMQERRTALSVVLLDTCRTWYNQDCIASEIRPLVPMGNTVYGYATCEDAEAYEVQDGGKSTGIFTKYLNKHILQPEKVTHVLEQVSEDLGRDPLVTGKQAVEIKHTLKEPRSLTDPVRTTGHTGELRLRDACWRQANDFEEQTPTVTFFKDKSYHVRSCLFSPVELRWRSASLPCSLTSWLPSAQ
;
A
#
# COMPACT_ATOMS: atom_id res chain seq x y z
N MET A 1 53.49 10.33 -42.98
CA MET A 1 52.24 10.22 -42.20
C MET A 1 51.99 8.74 -41.96
N LYS A 2 52.03 8.27 -40.71
CA LYS A 2 51.60 6.89 -40.40
C LYS A 2 50.10 6.82 -40.72
N ASN A 3 49.70 6.00 -41.69
CA ASN A 3 48.31 5.66 -41.90
C ASN A 3 47.82 4.99 -40.61
N MET A 4 47.05 5.72 -39.80
CA MET A 4 46.40 5.17 -38.62
C MET A 4 45.34 4.19 -39.13
N ILE A 5 45.64 2.89 -39.02
CA ILE A 5 44.65 1.84 -39.20
C ILE A 5 43.60 2.05 -38.10
N ARG A 6 42.36 2.34 -38.51
CA ARG A 6 41.22 2.36 -37.59
C ARG A 6 40.74 0.92 -37.43
N ASP A 7 40.56 0.52 -36.18
CA ASP A 7 39.96 -0.76 -35.83
C ASP A 7 38.54 -0.84 -36.39
N LEU A 8 38.17 -2.03 -36.87
CA LEU A 8 36.82 -2.30 -37.37
C LEU A 8 35.84 -2.33 -36.18
N VAL A 9 34.91 -1.38 -36.15
CA VAL A 9 33.93 -1.23 -35.08
C VAL A 9 32.57 -0.88 -35.64
N ILE A 10 31.51 -1.42 -35.03
CA ILE A 10 30.13 -1.01 -35.33
C ILE A 10 29.80 0.22 -34.48
N VAL A 11 29.48 1.33 -35.14
CA VAL A 11 29.14 2.60 -34.49
C VAL A 11 27.63 2.83 -34.39
N GLN A 12 26.84 2.10 -35.17
CA GLN A 12 25.39 2.09 -35.08
C GLN A 12 24.89 0.67 -35.30
N HIS A 13 24.28 0.11 -34.27
CA HIS A 13 23.60 -1.18 -34.35
C HIS A 13 22.20 -1.00 -34.93
N PRO A 14 21.63 -2.04 -35.56
CA PRO A 14 20.25 -2.01 -35.98
C PRO A 14 19.36 -2.03 -34.73
N VAL A 15 18.09 -1.67 -34.90
CA VAL A 15 17.14 -1.55 -33.78
C VAL A 15 16.05 -2.61 -33.90
N SER A 16 15.71 -3.25 -32.79
CA SER A 16 14.57 -4.17 -32.74
C SER A 16 13.26 -3.40 -32.94
N VAL A 17 12.28 -4.02 -33.60
CA VAL A 17 10.99 -3.38 -33.93
C VAL A 17 9.80 -4.29 -33.66
N SER A 18 8.62 -3.70 -33.43
CA SER A 18 7.33 -4.39 -33.43
C SER A 18 6.44 -3.77 -34.51
N VAL A 19 6.13 -4.53 -35.55
CA VAL A 19 5.43 -4.03 -36.75
C VAL A 19 4.31 -4.98 -37.17
N PRO A 20 3.29 -4.50 -37.90
CA PRO A 20 2.22 -5.37 -38.38
C PRO A 20 2.71 -6.35 -39.46
N LEU A 21 1.92 -7.40 -39.70
CA LEU A 21 2.16 -8.35 -40.77
C LEU A 21 2.27 -7.61 -42.11
N ASN A 22 3.26 -7.99 -42.93
CA ASN A 22 3.58 -7.41 -44.23
C ASN A 22 4.18 -5.99 -44.20
N TYR A 23 4.49 -5.42 -43.04
CA TYR A 23 5.19 -4.13 -42.97
C TYR A 23 6.62 -4.25 -43.49
N GLN A 24 7.08 -3.24 -44.24
CA GLN A 24 8.47 -3.16 -44.68
C GLN A 24 9.32 -2.47 -43.62
N VAL A 25 10.29 -3.19 -43.08
CA VAL A 25 11.25 -2.70 -42.09
C VAL A 25 12.59 -2.51 -42.77
N ASN A 26 13.23 -1.37 -42.54
CA ASN A 26 14.63 -1.16 -42.91
C ASN A 26 15.50 -1.31 -41.66
N LEU A 27 16.39 -2.30 -41.66
CA LEU A 27 17.39 -2.51 -40.63
C LEU A 27 18.72 -1.95 -41.13
N SER A 28 19.35 -1.06 -40.37
CA SER A 28 20.57 -0.37 -40.79
C SER A 28 21.71 -0.61 -39.80
N VAL A 29 22.89 -0.93 -40.32
CA VAL A 29 24.14 -1.01 -39.56
C VAL A 29 25.14 0.00 -40.08
N ARG A 30 25.84 0.70 -39.19
CA ARG A 30 26.97 1.55 -39.55
C ARG A 30 28.23 1.06 -38.87
N ALA A 31 29.27 0.84 -39.64
CA ALA A 31 30.59 0.46 -39.16
C ALA A 31 31.65 1.44 -39.65
N GLU A 32 32.70 1.58 -38.85
CA GLU A 32 33.92 2.31 -39.20
C GLU A 32 35.09 1.33 -39.21
N GLY A 33 35.99 1.49 -40.18
CA GLY A 33 37.16 0.63 -40.35
C GLY A 33 38.03 1.13 -41.49
N THR A 34 39.16 0.47 -41.71
CA THR A 34 40.10 0.85 -42.77
C THR A 34 39.78 0.12 -44.08
N GLY A 35 39.54 0.88 -45.15
CA GLY A 35 39.29 0.31 -46.49
C GLY A 35 37.81 0.06 -46.79
N ILE A 36 37.54 -0.83 -47.74
CA ILE A 36 36.17 -1.18 -48.15
C ILE A 36 35.61 -2.18 -47.15
N LEU A 37 34.41 -1.87 -46.62
CA LEU A 37 33.69 -2.74 -45.71
C LEU A 37 32.66 -3.58 -46.49
N ASN A 38 32.62 -4.86 -46.19
CA ASN A 38 31.66 -5.82 -46.74
C ASN A 38 30.65 -6.20 -45.65
N TYR A 39 29.37 -6.31 -46.04
CA TYR A 39 28.29 -6.63 -45.13
C TYR A 39 27.68 -7.97 -45.53
N GLN A 40 27.15 -8.71 -44.56
CA GLN A 40 26.33 -9.88 -44.82
C GLN A 40 25.32 -10.06 -43.69
N TRP A 41 24.04 -10.20 -44.03
CA TRP A 41 22.99 -10.44 -43.03
C TRP A 41 22.64 -11.92 -42.89
N PHE A 42 22.29 -12.29 -41.67
CA PHE A 42 21.89 -13.63 -41.26
C PHE A 42 20.60 -13.59 -40.45
N LYS A 43 19.86 -14.69 -40.47
CA LYS A 43 18.71 -14.97 -39.60
C LYS A 43 19.13 -15.92 -38.48
N SER A 44 18.32 -16.04 -37.41
CA SER A 44 18.64 -16.90 -36.25
C SER A 44 18.66 -18.41 -36.50
N ASP A 45 18.23 -18.86 -37.68
CA ASP A 45 18.46 -20.22 -38.19
C ASP A 45 19.86 -20.38 -38.83
N GLU A 46 20.73 -19.37 -38.66
CA GLU A 46 22.06 -19.24 -39.28
C GLU A 46 22.03 -19.24 -40.82
N GLU A 47 20.84 -19.10 -41.41
CA GLU A 47 20.71 -18.97 -42.86
C GLU A 47 21.13 -17.58 -43.31
N GLU A 48 22.02 -17.56 -44.29
CA GLU A 48 22.40 -16.34 -44.99
C GLU A 48 21.17 -15.75 -45.69
N VAL A 49 20.93 -14.46 -45.50
CA VAL A 49 19.94 -13.75 -46.30
C VAL A 49 20.56 -13.50 -47.66
N PHE A 50 20.19 -14.32 -48.65
CA PHE A 50 20.77 -14.28 -49.99
C PHE A 50 20.74 -12.87 -50.59
N GLY A 51 21.92 -12.37 -50.99
CA GLY A 51 22.08 -11.06 -51.62
C GLY A 51 22.07 -9.85 -50.66
N ALA A 52 21.90 -10.06 -49.36
CA ALA A 52 21.91 -9.00 -48.34
C ALA A 52 23.33 -8.54 -47.98
N THR A 53 24.02 -7.95 -48.96
CA THR A 53 25.44 -7.56 -48.88
C THR A 53 25.67 -6.08 -48.58
N ARG A 54 24.61 -5.38 -48.16
CA ARG A 54 24.61 -3.93 -47.89
C ARG A 54 24.44 -3.66 -46.39
N ALA A 55 24.84 -2.45 -45.99
CA ALA A 55 24.64 -1.92 -44.64
C ALA A 55 23.15 -1.86 -44.22
N ASP A 56 22.27 -1.62 -45.19
CA ASP A 56 20.82 -1.61 -45.02
C ASP A 56 20.20 -2.90 -45.53
N LEU A 57 19.28 -3.46 -44.76
CA LEU A 57 18.48 -4.62 -45.08
C LEU A 57 16.99 -4.27 -44.98
N THR A 58 16.31 -4.26 -46.11
CA THR A 58 14.84 -4.15 -46.14
C THR A 58 14.21 -5.54 -46.05
N VAL A 59 13.38 -5.77 -45.03
CA VAL A 59 12.62 -7.01 -44.85
C VAL A 59 11.12 -6.74 -44.80
N THR A 60 10.33 -7.61 -45.44
CA THR A 60 8.88 -7.65 -45.23
C THR A 60 8.57 -8.55 -44.05
N ALA A 61 7.92 -8.02 -43.02
CA ALA A 61 7.67 -8.72 -41.77
C ALA A 61 6.57 -9.79 -41.92
N GLN A 62 6.96 -11.02 -42.25
CA GLN A 62 6.06 -12.17 -42.40
C GLN A 62 5.88 -12.97 -41.10
N ARG A 63 6.93 -13.04 -40.28
CA ARG A 63 6.96 -13.73 -39.00
C ARG A 63 7.94 -13.04 -38.06
N SER A 64 7.80 -13.30 -36.76
CA SER A 64 8.80 -12.86 -35.79
C SER A 64 10.14 -13.54 -36.07
N GLN A 65 11.18 -12.75 -36.32
CA GLN A 65 12.49 -13.24 -36.76
C GLN A 65 13.61 -12.37 -36.18
N LEU A 66 14.70 -13.01 -35.81
CA LEU A 66 15.94 -12.36 -35.39
C LEU A 66 16.90 -12.22 -36.58
N TYR A 67 17.59 -11.07 -36.64
CA TYR A 67 18.59 -10.74 -37.66
C TYR A 67 19.88 -10.27 -37.01
N ILE A 68 21.00 -10.57 -37.66
CA ILE A 68 22.33 -10.06 -37.29
C ILE A 68 23.10 -9.72 -38.57
N CYS A 69 23.91 -8.67 -38.51
CA CYS A 69 24.79 -8.27 -39.62
C CYS A 69 26.23 -8.57 -39.25
N ARG A 70 26.94 -9.25 -40.14
CA ARG A 70 28.39 -9.41 -40.11
C ARG A 70 29.02 -8.32 -40.98
N VAL A 71 30.01 -7.62 -40.45
CA VAL A 71 30.81 -6.66 -41.19
C VAL A 71 32.26 -7.14 -41.23
N ASN A 72 32.83 -7.14 -42.42
CA ASN A 72 34.20 -7.57 -42.67
C ASN A 72 34.99 -6.47 -43.37
N ASP A 73 36.28 -6.34 -43.08
CA ASP A 73 37.19 -5.48 -43.86
C ASP A 73 38.03 -6.29 -44.86
N GLN A 74 38.88 -5.59 -45.60
CA GLN A 74 39.82 -6.18 -46.56
C GLN A 74 40.99 -6.94 -45.92
N PHE A 75 41.15 -6.88 -44.60
CA PHE A 75 42.19 -7.55 -43.82
C PHE A 75 41.66 -8.80 -43.09
N CYS A 76 40.45 -9.25 -43.44
CA CYS A 76 39.75 -10.37 -42.82
C CYS A 76 39.36 -10.16 -41.35
N ASN A 77 39.34 -8.92 -40.85
CA ASN A 77 38.72 -8.63 -39.57
C ASN A 77 37.20 -8.76 -39.69
N CYS A 78 36.54 -9.22 -38.64
CA CYS A 78 35.11 -9.52 -38.63
C CYS A 78 34.47 -9.08 -37.32
N VAL A 79 33.39 -8.33 -37.40
CA VAL A 79 32.56 -7.94 -36.26
C VAL A 79 31.09 -8.20 -36.57
N PHE A 80 30.30 -8.48 -35.54
CA PHE A 80 28.87 -8.71 -35.65
C PHE A 80 28.09 -7.61 -34.95
N SER A 81 26.95 -7.22 -35.52
CA SER A 81 26.00 -6.37 -34.83
C SER A 81 25.36 -7.10 -33.65
N GLU A 82 24.70 -6.37 -32.76
CA GLU A 82 23.71 -6.97 -31.87
C GLU A 82 22.59 -7.65 -32.68
N TRP A 83 22.02 -8.70 -32.08
CA TRP A 83 20.83 -9.35 -32.60
C TRP A 83 19.63 -8.41 -32.50
N VAL A 84 18.90 -8.26 -33.59
CA VAL A 84 17.67 -7.46 -33.62
C VAL A 84 16.46 -8.30 -33.95
N LYS A 85 15.38 -8.05 -33.23
CA LYS A 85 14.11 -8.73 -33.42
C LYS A 85 13.17 -7.89 -34.25
N VAL A 86 12.75 -8.42 -35.39
CA VAL A 86 11.56 -7.94 -36.09
C VAL A 86 10.39 -8.74 -35.54
N LYS A 87 9.65 -8.18 -34.58
CA LYS A 87 8.50 -8.81 -33.95
C LYS A 87 7.23 -8.52 -34.77
N VAL A 88 6.53 -9.59 -35.12
CA VAL A 88 5.18 -9.53 -35.69
C VAL A 88 4.22 -10.04 -34.63
N PRO A 89 3.53 -9.17 -33.87
CA PRO A 89 2.56 -9.59 -32.86
C PRO A 89 1.30 -10.16 -33.53
N ASP A 90 0.72 -11.19 -32.93
CA ASP A 90 -0.51 -11.82 -33.40
C ASP A 90 -1.71 -10.94 -33.02
N ILE A 91 -2.13 -10.06 -33.94
CA ILE A 91 -3.21 -9.10 -33.73
C ILE A 91 -4.20 -9.19 -34.89
N ALA A 92 -5.42 -9.66 -34.61
CA ALA A 92 -6.43 -9.92 -35.63
C ALA A 92 -6.94 -8.65 -36.36
N LYS A 93 -6.98 -7.49 -35.66
CA LYS A 93 -7.40 -6.19 -36.21
C LYS A 93 -6.55 -5.06 -35.61
N PRO A 94 -5.38 -4.77 -36.20
CA PRO A 94 -4.37 -3.94 -35.56
C PRO A 94 -4.68 -2.43 -35.50
N GLY A 95 -5.75 -1.95 -36.14
CA GLY A 95 -6.22 -0.57 -36.01
C GLY A 95 -5.10 0.47 -36.16
N LEU A 96 -4.30 0.37 -37.23
CA LEU A 96 -3.17 1.27 -37.44
C LEU A 96 -3.63 2.59 -38.07
N PRO A 97 -3.01 3.72 -37.68
CA PRO A 97 -3.16 4.97 -38.41
C PRO A 97 -2.72 4.80 -39.88
N VAL A 98 -3.47 5.42 -40.81
CA VAL A 98 -3.22 5.35 -42.26
C VAL A 98 -1.81 5.81 -42.65
N ALA A 99 -1.15 6.62 -41.81
CA ALA A 99 0.17 7.19 -42.04
C ALA A 99 1.19 6.83 -40.94
N TRP A 100 1.08 5.65 -40.32
CA TRP A 100 2.01 5.20 -39.27
C TRP A 100 3.46 5.13 -39.77
N ARG A 101 4.38 5.82 -39.09
CA ARG A 101 5.81 5.97 -39.48
C ARG A 101 6.78 5.24 -38.56
N GLY A 102 6.28 4.54 -37.55
CA GLY A 102 7.10 3.80 -36.59
C GLY A 102 6.90 4.25 -35.14
N GLU A 103 6.10 5.29 -34.90
CA GLU A 103 5.76 5.76 -33.56
C GLU A 103 5.10 4.66 -32.70
N LEU A 104 5.23 4.76 -31.38
CA LEU A 104 4.61 3.85 -30.44
C LEU A 104 3.08 3.95 -30.54
N HIS A 105 2.47 2.84 -30.93
CA HIS A 105 1.02 2.73 -31.09
C HIS A 105 0.49 1.52 -30.33
N ILE A 106 -0.35 1.76 -29.33
CA ILE A 106 -1.04 0.69 -28.61
C ILE A 106 -2.19 0.21 -29.50
N ALA A 107 -2.08 -1.02 -29.98
CA ALA A 107 -3.06 -1.63 -30.88
C ALA A 107 -4.10 -2.47 -30.13
N VAL A 108 -3.75 -2.97 -28.93
CA VAL A 108 -4.64 -3.76 -28.08
C VAL A 108 -4.54 -3.22 -26.65
N HIS A 109 -5.69 -2.79 -26.13
CA HIS A 109 -5.89 -2.45 -24.72
C HIS A 109 -6.39 -3.68 -23.96
N PRO A 110 -6.08 -3.80 -22.66
CA PRO A 110 -6.68 -4.83 -21.82
C PRO A 110 -8.19 -4.58 -21.74
N ALA A 111 -8.97 -5.65 -21.83
CA ALA A 111 -10.41 -5.57 -21.66
C ALA A 111 -10.80 -5.82 -20.19
N PRO A 112 -11.84 -5.15 -19.65
CA PRO A 112 -12.43 -5.51 -18.37
C PRO A 112 -12.87 -6.97 -18.37
N GLN A 113 -12.69 -7.66 -17.25
CA GLN A 113 -12.98 -9.09 -17.14
C GLN A 113 -13.55 -9.44 -15.76
N THR A 114 -14.59 -10.27 -15.75
CA THR A 114 -15.08 -10.93 -14.54
C THR A 114 -14.64 -12.38 -14.58
N VAL A 115 -13.84 -12.80 -13.60
CA VAL A 115 -13.25 -14.15 -13.53
C VAL A 115 -13.68 -14.80 -12.23
N ARG A 116 -13.96 -16.10 -12.24
CA ARG A 116 -14.27 -16.80 -10.99
C ARG A 116 -12.99 -17.06 -10.20
N GLN A 117 -13.07 -16.93 -8.88
CA GLN A 117 -11.99 -17.29 -7.98
C GLN A 117 -11.50 -18.70 -8.28
N GLY A 118 -10.18 -18.87 -8.35
CA GLY A 118 -9.57 -20.14 -8.75
C GLY A 118 -9.23 -20.25 -10.24
N GLN A 119 -9.83 -19.43 -11.09
CA GLN A 119 -9.62 -19.48 -12.53
C GLN A 119 -8.44 -18.60 -12.96
N ARG A 120 -7.99 -18.81 -14.20
CA ARG A 120 -6.92 -18.04 -14.81
C ARG A 120 -7.45 -16.70 -15.31
N LEU A 121 -6.91 -15.59 -14.81
CA LEU A 121 -7.07 -14.26 -15.40
C LEU A 121 -5.99 -14.05 -16.46
N THR A 122 -6.37 -13.51 -17.61
CA THR A 122 -5.41 -13.15 -18.68
C THR A 122 -5.79 -11.81 -19.30
N LEU A 123 -4.96 -10.80 -19.04
CA LEU A 123 -5.05 -9.49 -19.69
C LEU A 123 -3.97 -9.40 -20.77
N SER A 124 -4.31 -8.73 -21.87
CA SER A 124 -3.41 -8.58 -23.02
C SER A 124 -3.28 -7.10 -23.36
N CYS A 125 -2.04 -6.68 -23.61
CA CYS A 125 -1.70 -5.40 -24.18
C CYS A 125 -0.79 -5.67 -25.38
N SER A 126 -0.97 -5.00 -26.51
CA SER A 126 -0.05 -5.16 -27.65
C SER A 126 0.14 -3.85 -28.37
N ALA A 127 1.36 -3.61 -28.82
CA ALA A 127 1.77 -2.35 -29.40
C ALA A 127 2.74 -2.54 -30.55
N PHE A 128 2.69 -1.60 -31.49
CA PHE A 128 3.68 -1.41 -32.54
C PHE A 128 4.64 -0.29 -32.14
N GLY A 129 5.87 -0.36 -32.64
CA GLY A 129 6.89 0.64 -32.37
C GLY A 129 8.24 0.32 -33.01
N ILE A 130 8.92 1.37 -33.44
CA ILE A 130 10.30 1.41 -33.92
C ILE A 130 10.96 2.55 -33.12
N PRO A 131 11.61 2.29 -31.98
CA PRO A 131 12.09 0.99 -31.46
C PRO A 131 11.05 0.09 -30.80
N ILE A 132 11.39 -1.19 -30.59
CA ILE A 132 10.51 -2.22 -30.02
C ILE A 132 9.96 -1.79 -28.63
N PRO A 133 8.66 -1.98 -28.38
CA PRO A 133 8.08 -1.60 -27.09
C PRO A 133 8.41 -2.58 -25.95
N HIS A 134 8.56 -2.02 -24.76
CA HIS A 134 8.62 -2.68 -23.46
C HIS A 134 7.30 -2.50 -22.71
N TYR A 135 6.99 -3.40 -21.77
CA TYR A 135 5.72 -3.41 -21.03
C TYR A 135 5.99 -3.42 -19.53
N GLN A 136 5.10 -2.79 -18.77
CA GLN A 136 5.03 -2.91 -17.31
C GLN A 136 3.57 -2.84 -16.88
N TRP A 137 3.09 -3.87 -16.17
CA TRP A 137 1.72 -3.90 -15.66
C TRP A 137 1.58 -3.23 -14.30
N TYR A 138 0.44 -2.62 -14.07
CA TYR A 138 0.04 -1.97 -12.83
C TYR A 138 -1.33 -2.48 -12.38
N ARG A 139 -1.53 -2.56 -11.06
CA ARG A 139 -2.82 -2.82 -10.42
C ARG A 139 -3.06 -1.75 -9.37
N ASN A 140 -4.20 -1.06 -9.44
CA ASN A 140 -4.58 0.02 -8.53
C ASN A 140 -3.47 1.08 -8.37
N GLY A 141 -2.80 1.42 -9.47
CA GLY A 141 -1.70 2.41 -9.49
C GLY A 141 -0.32 1.88 -9.07
N HIS A 142 -0.21 0.64 -8.57
CA HIS A 142 1.06 0.06 -8.14
C HIS A 142 1.65 -0.91 -9.19
N PRO A 143 2.98 -0.89 -9.42
CA PRO A 143 3.63 -1.77 -10.39
C PRO A 143 3.61 -3.23 -9.93
N LEU A 144 3.20 -4.13 -10.82
CA LEU A 144 3.31 -5.57 -10.62
C LEU A 144 4.72 -6.03 -11.01
N LEU A 145 5.58 -6.24 -10.01
CA LEU A 145 6.99 -6.59 -10.20
C LEU A 145 7.16 -7.85 -11.07
N GLY A 146 8.05 -7.76 -12.05
CA GLY A 146 8.36 -8.86 -12.97
C GLY A 146 7.27 -9.14 -14.02
N LYS A 147 6.16 -8.39 -14.03
CA LYS A 147 5.11 -8.49 -15.06
C LYS A 147 5.42 -7.50 -16.18
N THR A 148 6.38 -7.87 -17.02
CA THR A 148 6.93 -7.02 -18.10
C THR A 148 6.65 -7.55 -19.51
N THR A 149 5.74 -8.52 -19.62
CA THR A 149 5.32 -9.11 -20.89
C THR A 149 4.05 -8.43 -21.42
N ASN A 150 3.79 -8.60 -22.72
CA ASN A 150 2.58 -8.08 -23.37
C ASN A 150 1.29 -8.79 -22.92
N THR A 151 1.40 -9.87 -22.15
CA THR A 151 0.28 -10.54 -21.48
C THR A 151 0.54 -10.63 -19.98
N LEU A 152 -0.45 -10.31 -19.17
CA LEU A 152 -0.47 -10.55 -17.73
C LEU A 152 -1.29 -11.81 -17.48
N GLN A 153 -0.65 -12.81 -16.88
CA GLN A 153 -1.32 -14.04 -16.45
C GLN A 153 -1.26 -14.17 -14.93
N ILE A 154 -2.43 -14.42 -14.35
CA ILE A 154 -2.61 -14.85 -12.97
C ILE A 154 -3.30 -16.22 -13.04
N HIS A 155 -2.57 -17.28 -12.67
CA HIS A 155 -3.04 -18.66 -12.88
C HIS A 155 -4.19 -19.06 -11.96
N ASN A 156 -4.23 -18.48 -10.76
CA ASN A 156 -5.20 -18.73 -9.71
C ASN A 156 -5.69 -17.38 -9.20
N ALA A 157 -6.74 -16.84 -9.80
CA ALA A 157 -7.26 -15.54 -9.42
C ALA A 157 -7.89 -15.60 -8.02
N GLU A 158 -7.44 -14.73 -7.14
CA GLU A 158 -7.94 -14.57 -5.77
C GLU A 158 -8.69 -13.25 -5.61
N ALA A 159 -9.43 -13.08 -4.51
CA ALA A 159 -10.14 -11.83 -4.26
C ALA A 159 -9.19 -10.61 -4.29
N ASP A 160 -7.94 -10.79 -3.85
CA ASP A 160 -6.84 -9.81 -3.88
C ASP A 160 -6.40 -9.43 -5.30
N ASP A 161 -6.83 -10.16 -6.32
CA ASP A 161 -6.56 -9.83 -7.72
C ASP A 161 -7.63 -8.93 -8.35
N ARG A 162 -8.68 -8.59 -7.62
CA ARG A 162 -9.64 -7.56 -8.02
C ARG A 162 -8.96 -6.19 -8.10
N GLY A 163 -9.35 -5.40 -9.08
CA GLY A 163 -8.91 -4.01 -9.19
C GLY A 163 -8.86 -3.50 -10.62
N THR A 164 -8.35 -2.28 -10.76
CA THR A 164 -8.15 -1.64 -12.07
C THR A 164 -6.72 -1.91 -12.55
N TYR A 165 -6.61 -2.50 -13.74
CA TYR A 165 -5.33 -2.86 -14.36
C TYR A 165 -4.98 -1.90 -15.50
N LEU A 166 -3.71 -1.50 -15.54
CA LEU A 166 -3.12 -0.67 -16.59
C LEU A 166 -1.82 -1.31 -17.08
N CYS A 167 -1.48 -1.08 -18.35
CA CYS A 167 -0.17 -1.39 -18.87
C CYS A 167 0.51 -0.10 -19.34
N SER A 168 1.69 0.20 -18.79
CA SER A 168 2.61 1.14 -19.41
C SER A 168 3.34 0.42 -20.54
N VAL A 169 3.37 1.07 -21.70
CA VAL A 169 4.11 0.65 -22.87
C VAL A 169 5.11 1.74 -23.20
N SER A 170 6.39 1.41 -23.29
CA SER A 170 7.44 2.40 -23.52
C SER A 170 8.53 1.91 -24.45
N ASN A 171 9.21 2.83 -25.11
CA ASN A 171 10.49 2.62 -25.76
C ASN A 171 11.47 3.72 -25.33
N VAL A 172 12.62 3.83 -25.98
CA VAL A 172 13.63 4.85 -25.63
C VAL A 172 13.21 6.29 -25.96
N GLU A 173 12.14 6.49 -26.72
CA GLU A 173 11.68 7.80 -27.20
C GLU A 173 10.39 8.26 -26.52
N GLU A 174 9.47 7.34 -26.19
CA GLU A 174 8.16 7.67 -25.64
C GLU A 174 7.60 6.60 -24.69
N GLU A 175 6.64 7.02 -23.86
CA GLU A 175 5.82 6.17 -23.00
C GLU A 175 4.33 6.47 -23.25
N ARG A 176 3.52 5.41 -23.31
CA ARG A 176 2.07 5.49 -23.43
C ARG A 176 1.39 4.50 -22.50
N TRP A 177 0.22 4.87 -22.01
CA TRP A 177 -0.58 4.06 -21.11
C TRP A 177 -1.80 3.50 -21.84
N THR A 178 -2.19 2.27 -21.49
CA THR A 178 -3.45 1.70 -21.97
C THR A 178 -4.66 2.37 -21.32
N GLU A 179 -5.84 2.18 -21.91
CA GLU A 179 -7.10 2.31 -21.17
C GLU A 179 -7.13 1.34 -19.97
N PRO A 180 -7.79 1.72 -18.86
CA PRO A 180 -7.93 0.86 -17.69
C PRO A 180 -8.85 -0.34 -17.97
N ALA A 181 -8.49 -1.49 -17.42
CA ALA A 181 -9.34 -2.68 -17.40
C ALA A 181 -9.74 -3.03 -15.97
N ASP A 182 -11.02 -2.92 -15.67
CA ASP A 182 -11.55 -3.35 -14.38
C ASP A 182 -11.70 -4.86 -14.36
N VAL A 183 -11.06 -5.49 -13.37
CA VAL A 183 -11.14 -6.92 -13.14
C VAL A 183 -11.94 -7.17 -11.87
N ASP A 184 -13.01 -7.94 -12.01
CA ASP A 184 -13.79 -8.43 -10.88
C ASP A 184 -13.59 -9.94 -10.69
N ILE A 185 -13.53 -10.36 -9.43
CA ILE A 185 -13.34 -11.77 -9.05
C ILE A 185 -14.62 -12.28 -8.37
N GLU A 186 -15.37 -13.10 -9.09
CA GLU A 186 -16.59 -13.72 -8.58
C GLU A 186 -16.26 -14.89 -7.65
N PRO A 187 -16.95 -15.05 -6.51
CA PRO A 187 -16.80 -16.24 -5.68
C PRO A 187 -17.17 -17.51 -6.47
N SER A 188 -16.35 -18.56 -6.36
CA SER A 188 -16.68 -19.86 -6.93
C SER A 188 -17.95 -20.42 -6.27
N ASN A 189 -18.99 -20.69 -7.07
CA ASN A 189 -20.26 -21.29 -6.63
C ASN A 189 -20.14 -22.82 -6.42
N GLN A 190 -18.98 -23.30 -5.98
CA GLN A 190 -18.84 -24.65 -5.46
C GLN A 190 -19.27 -24.66 -3.99
N LEU A 191 -20.13 -25.61 -3.65
CA LEU A 191 -20.50 -25.98 -2.28
C LEU A 191 -19.32 -25.74 -1.34
N LYS A 192 -19.49 -24.83 -0.39
CA LYS A 192 -18.55 -24.52 0.69
C LYS A 192 -18.01 -25.82 1.32
N VAL A 193 -16.90 -26.32 0.81
CA VAL A 193 -15.84 -26.75 1.71
C VAL A 193 -15.23 -25.43 2.15
N THR A 194 -15.88 -24.79 3.11
CA THR A 194 -15.39 -23.57 3.73
C THR A 194 -13.96 -23.88 4.14
N ALA A 195 -12.97 -23.27 3.48
CA ALA A 195 -11.68 -23.07 4.11
C ALA A 195 -12.01 -22.57 5.53
N PRO A 196 -11.41 -23.16 6.58
CA PRO A 196 -11.82 -22.87 7.94
C PRO A 196 -11.81 -21.36 8.11
N LYS A 197 -12.98 -20.78 8.40
CA LYS A 197 -13.11 -19.34 8.64
C LYS A 197 -12.04 -18.97 9.67
N LEU A 198 -11.09 -18.13 9.27
CA LEU A 198 -10.00 -17.73 10.15
C LEU A 198 -10.61 -17.09 11.39
N THR A 199 -10.05 -17.42 12.54
CA THR A 199 -10.57 -16.97 13.83
C THR A 199 -9.43 -16.41 14.66
N ALA A 200 -9.74 -15.37 15.42
CA ALA A 200 -8.85 -14.86 16.45
C ALA A 200 -9.09 -15.62 17.76
N THR A 201 -8.07 -15.79 18.58
CA THR A 201 -8.25 -16.26 19.97
C THR A 201 -8.76 -15.12 20.86
N ASP A 202 -8.43 -13.88 20.50
CA ASP A 202 -9.02 -12.63 21.00
C ASP A 202 -8.63 -11.47 20.08
N LYS A 203 -9.22 -10.30 20.29
CA LYS A 203 -8.91 -9.09 19.55
C LYS A 203 -8.66 -7.96 20.54
N VAL A 204 -7.46 -7.37 20.48
CA VAL A 204 -7.02 -6.32 21.43
C VAL A 204 -6.49 -5.13 20.65
N ALA A 205 -6.93 -3.93 21.01
CA ALA A 205 -6.48 -2.69 20.40
C ALA A 205 -5.99 -1.68 21.44
N LEU A 206 -4.89 -0.99 21.14
CA LEU A 206 -4.42 0.19 21.86
C LEU A 206 -4.42 1.38 20.89
N LEU A 207 -5.19 2.41 21.25
CA LEU A 207 -5.32 3.67 20.50
C LEU A 207 -4.75 4.79 21.36
N ILE A 208 -3.81 5.55 20.81
CA ILE A 208 -3.22 6.72 21.47
C ILE A 208 -3.43 7.95 20.59
N GLY A 209 -3.96 9.03 21.16
CA GLY A 209 -4.10 10.32 20.49
C GLY A 209 -3.37 11.40 21.28
N ASN A 210 -2.31 11.98 20.72
CA ASN A 210 -1.57 13.06 21.38
C ASN A 210 -1.87 14.39 20.67
N LEU A 211 -2.38 15.36 21.43
CA LEU A 211 -2.89 16.64 20.95
C LEU A 211 -2.18 17.84 21.57
N ASN A 212 -2.07 17.86 22.89
CA ASN A 212 -1.64 19.04 23.66
C ASN A 212 -0.14 18.95 23.99
N TYR A 213 0.72 19.44 23.10
CA TYR A 213 2.18 19.30 23.23
C TYR A 213 2.78 20.48 24.00
N SER A 214 3.65 20.18 24.95
CA SER A 214 4.24 21.21 25.82
C SER A 214 5.20 22.15 25.07
N HIS A 215 5.85 21.66 24.01
CA HIS A 215 6.91 22.38 23.28
C HIS A 215 6.74 22.34 21.75
N HIS A 216 5.61 21.85 21.24
CA HIS A 216 5.32 21.69 19.81
C HIS A 216 3.89 22.15 19.51
N PRO A 217 3.51 22.40 18.25
CA PRO A 217 2.15 22.83 17.91
C PRO A 217 1.11 21.78 18.33
N ASP A 218 -0.01 22.26 18.89
CA ASP A 218 -1.13 21.40 19.26
C ASP A 218 -1.88 20.89 18.02
N LEU A 219 -2.55 19.75 18.19
CA LEU A 219 -3.43 19.14 17.18
C LEU A 219 -4.87 19.10 17.67
N MET A 220 -5.84 18.96 16.77
CA MET A 220 -7.26 19.03 17.12
C MET A 220 -8.02 17.74 16.81
N ALA A 221 -7.64 17.02 15.76
CA ALA A 221 -8.31 15.81 15.31
C ALA A 221 -8.12 14.55 16.19
N PRO A 222 -6.97 14.29 16.84
CA PRO A 222 -6.71 12.96 17.43
C PRO A 222 -7.74 12.49 18.46
N THR A 223 -8.42 13.41 19.16
CA THR A 223 -9.48 13.09 20.12
C THR A 223 -10.67 12.45 19.42
N MET A 224 -11.14 13.04 18.32
CA MET A 224 -12.26 12.51 17.54
C MET A 224 -11.87 11.23 16.82
N ASP A 225 -10.68 11.20 16.25
CA ASP A 225 -10.17 10.05 15.51
C ASP A 225 -10.09 8.79 16.39
N VAL A 226 -9.48 8.92 17.58
CA VAL A 226 -9.41 7.84 18.57
C VAL A 226 -10.81 7.43 19.03
N HIS A 227 -11.72 8.38 19.27
CA HIS A 227 -13.06 8.08 19.75
C HIS A 227 -13.88 7.29 18.73
N GLU A 228 -13.92 7.74 17.48
CA GLU A 228 -14.69 7.09 16.42
C GLU A 228 -14.13 5.70 16.07
N LEU A 229 -12.80 5.60 15.92
CA LEU A 229 -12.15 4.34 15.62
C LEU A 229 -12.36 3.32 16.76
N ALA A 230 -12.31 3.77 18.02
CA ALA A 230 -12.55 2.90 19.16
C ALA A 230 -13.95 2.28 19.12
N ASN A 231 -14.98 3.09 18.83
CA ASN A 231 -16.36 2.62 18.72
C ASN A 231 -16.52 1.57 17.62
N LEU A 232 -15.86 1.76 16.47
CA LEU A 232 -15.91 0.80 15.35
C LEU A 232 -15.18 -0.50 15.69
N LEU A 233 -14.01 -0.42 16.31
CA LEU A 233 -13.25 -1.61 16.74
C LEU A 233 -14.00 -2.39 17.84
N GLN A 234 -14.69 -1.71 18.75
CA GLN A 234 -15.56 -2.36 19.73
C GLN A 234 -16.72 -3.12 19.06
N GLN A 235 -17.33 -2.58 18.00
CA GLN A 235 -18.35 -3.30 17.22
C GLN A 235 -17.79 -4.56 16.55
N LEU A 236 -16.51 -4.54 16.17
CA LEU A 236 -15.80 -5.71 15.68
C LEU A 236 -15.44 -6.70 16.79
N GLY A 237 -15.69 -6.40 18.06
CA GLY A 237 -15.36 -7.27 19.18
C GLY A 237 -13.90 -7.16 19.64
N PHE A 238 -13.23 -6.03 19.38
CA PHE A 238 -11.96 -5.71 20.01
C PHE A 238 -12.16 -5.24 21.44
N ARG A 239 -11.23 -5.63 22.31
CA ARG A 239 -10.96 -4.98 23.59
C ARG A 239 -10.11 -3.75 23.32
N VAL A 240 -10.73 -2.57 23.39
CA VAL A 240 -10.09 -1.32 23.01
C VAL A 240 -9.68 -0.52 24.25
N VAL A 241 -8.41 -0.14 24.32
CA VAL A 241 -7.90 0.87 25.26
C VAL A 241 -7.59 2.13 24.48
N SER A 242 -8.26 3.22 24.82
CA SER A 242 -8.08 4.53 24.19
C SER A 242 -7.51 5.51 25.21
N LEU A 243 -6.40 6.15 24.88
CA LEU A 243 -5.69 7.08 25.75
C LEU A 243 -5.37 8.36 24.98
N LEU A 244 -5.41 9.49 25.67
CA LEU A 244 -5.11 10.79 25.11
C LEU A 244 -3.98 11.47 25.89
N ASP A 245 -3.21 12.30 25.18
CA ASP A 245 -2.19 13.20 25.74
C ASP A 245 -1.24 12.49 26.71
N LEU A 246 -0.51 11.51 26.18
CA LEU A 246 0.42 10.71 26.97
C LEU A 246 1.84 11.25 26.91
N THR A 247 2.45 11.37 28.09
CA THR A 247 3.91 11.51 28.23
C THR A 247 4.61 10.26 27.73
N ARG A 248 5.92 10.35 27.47
CA ARG A 248 6.69 9.20 27.00
C ARG A 248 6.64 8.02 27.96
N GLU A 249 6.71 8.29 29.27
CA GLU A 249 6.65 7.24 30.29
C GLU A 249 5.30 6.53 30.27
N GLU A 250 4.20 7.29 30.15
CA GLU A 250 2.85 6.74 30.08
C GLU A 250 2.62 5.96 28.78
N MET A 251 3.13 6.43 27.64
CA MET A 251 3.09 5.70 26.37
C MET A 251 3.76 4.33 26.50
N LEU A 252 4.97 4.27 27.08
CA LEU A 252 5.69 3.02 27.30
C LEU A 252 4.91 2.09 28.24
N ALA A 253 4.38 2.60 29.35
CA ALA A 253 3.59 1.82 30.29
C ALA A 253 2.29 1.28 29.66
N ALA A 254 1.62 2.08 28.81
CA ALA A 254 0.43 1.66 28.08
C ALA A 254 0.75 0.56 27.05
N ILE A 255 1.86 0.71 26.32
CA ILE A 255 2.34 -0.30 25.38
C ILE A 255 2.68 -1.59 26.11
N ASP A 256 3.39 -1.54 27.24
CA ASP A 256 3.72 -2.73 28.02
C ASP A 256 2.45 -3.47 28.47
N LYS A 257 1.46 -2.74 28.99
CA LYS A 257 0.14 -3.31 29.34
C LYS A 257 -0.57 -3.92 28.14
N PHE A 258 -0.54 -3.26 26.98
CA PHE A 258 -1.10 -3.78 25.74
C PHE A 258 -0.43 -5.10 25.33
N ILE A 259 0.91 -5.16 25.34
CA ILE A 259 1.67 -6.36 24.99
C ILE A 259 1.37 -7.52 25.95
N LEU A 260 1.13 -7.26 27.24
CA LEU A 260 0.73 -8.28 28.20
C LEU A 260 -0.61 -8.96 27.87
N LEU A 261 -1.52 -8.26 27.18
CA LEU A 261 -2.81 -8.81 26.74
C LEU A 261 -2.69 -9.67 25.46
N LEU A 262 -1.55 -9.61 24.77
CA LEU A 262 -1.31 -10.35 23.55
C LEU A 262 -0.75 -11.74 23.84
N ASP A 263 -1.17 -12.71 23.03
CA ASP A 263 -0.71 -14.09 23.08
C ASP A 263 -0.92 -14.77 21.71
N ARG A 264 -0.63 -16.07 21.64
CA ARG A 264 -0.78 -16.89 20.44
C ARG A 264 -2.19 -16.77 19.88
N GLY A 265 -2.29 -16.42 18.60
CA GLY A 265 -3.56 -16.36 17.89
C GLY A 265 -4.38 -15.08 18.09
N VAL A 266 -3.91 -14.15 18.92
CA VAL A 266 -4.57 -12.85 19.14
C VAL A 266 -4.40 -11.96 17.91
N TYR A 267 -5.43 -11.18 17.59
CA TYR A 267 -5.33 -10.08 16.64
C TYR A 267 -5.05 -8.81 17.42
N ALA A 268 -3.90 -8.20 17.14
CA ALA A 268 -3.39 -7.05 17.85
C ALA A 268 -3.39 -5.84 16.92
N LEU A 269 -4.03 -4.76 17.35
CA LEU A 269 -4.07 -3.50 16.60
C LEU A 269 -3.49 -2.37 17.46
N PHE A 270 -2.48 -1.69 16.94
CA PHE A 270 -1.94 -0.48 17.54
C PHE A 270 -2.24 0.69 16.62
N TYR A 271 -2.88 1.73 17.15
CA TYR A 271 -3.19 2.96 16.42
C TYR A 271 -2.61 4.15 17.17
N TYR A 272 -2.01 5.07 16.42
CA TYR A 272 -1.52 6.33 16.96
C TYR A 272 -1.87 7.49 16.04
N ALA A 273 -2.40 8.56 16.63
CA ALA A 273 -2.62 9.85 15.98
C ALA A 273 -1.86 10.95 16.74
N GLY A 274 -1.05 11.72 16.03
CA GLY A 274 -0.24 12.78 16.62
C GLY A 274 1.01 13.13 15.82
N HIS A 275 1.93 13.86 16.43
CA HIS A 275 3.24 14.12 15.85
C HIS A 275 4.07 12.84 15.77
N GLY A 276 4.78 12.70 14.66
CA GLY A 276 5.64 11.57 14.36
C GLY A 276 6.68 11.96 13.32
N TYR A 277 7.72 11.15 13.19
CA TYR A 277 8.71 11.30 12.14
C TYR A 277 9.28 9.94 11.73
N GLU A 278 9.88 9.90 10.54
CA GLU A 278 10.60 8.74 10.04
C GLU A 278 12.10 9.03 9.91
N ARG A 279 12.93 8.02 10.23
CA ARG A 279 14.38 8.05 9.98
C ARG A 279 14.89 6.67 9.60
N SER A 280 15.46 6.55 8.41
CA SER A 280 16.04 5.30 7.89
C SER A 280 15.05 4.13 7.94
N GLY A 281 13.81 4.36 7.48
CA GLY A 281 12.73 3.37 7.49
C GLY A 281 12.12 3.09 8.86
N ARG A 282 12.39 3.92 9.88
CA ARG A 282 11.89 3.75 11.25
C ARG A 282 11.02 4.89 11.70
N ASN A 283 9.88 4.53 12.28
CA ASN A 283 8.85 5.45 12.68
C ASN A 283 8.93 5.70 14.18
N TYR A 284 8.86 6.96 14.57
CA TYR A 284 8.94 7.42 15.94
C TYR A 284 7.72 8.25 16.29
N LEU A 285 7.05 7.89 17.38
CA LEU A 285 5.89 8.59 17.93
C LEU A 285 6.38 9.64 18.93
N VAL A 286 5.94 10.89 18.79
CA VAL A 286 6.36 12.00 19.64
C VAL A 286 5.41 12.12 20.84
N ALA A 287 5.95 12.07 22.06
CA ALA A 287 5.15 12.25 23.27
C ALA A 287 4.85 13.74 23.53
N ILE A 288 3.80 14.04 24.32
CA ILE A 288 3.39 15.43 24.60
C ILE A 288 4.45 16.23 25.38
N ASP A 289 5.31 15.53 26.12
CA ASP A 289 6.39 16.09 26.95
C ASP A 289 7.73 16.17 26.20
N ALA A 290 7.75 15.85 24.90
CA ALA A 290 8.98 15.90 24.11
C ALA A 290 9.58 17.32 24.09
N PRO A 291 10.89 17.48 24.34
CA PRO A 291 11.55 18.78 24.31
C PRO A 291 11.65 19.32 22.88
N GLN A 292 12.06 20.58 22.73
CA GLN A 292 12.39 21.18 21.44
C GLN A 292 13.87 21.60 21.40
N PRO A 293 14.75 20.93 20.61
CA PRO A 293 14.44 19.80 19.72
C PRO A 293 14.35 18.45 20.46
N TYR A 294 13.52 17.53 19.97
CA TYR A 294 13.47 16.15 20.47
C TYR A 294 14.46 15.23 19.75
N ARG A 295 14.83 14.14 20.43
CA ARG A 295 15.70 13.05 19.94
C ARG A 295 14.95 11.71 19.98
N PRO A 296 15.46 10.64 19.33
CA PRO A 296 14.87 9.30 19.43
C PRO A 296 14.66 8.82 20.87
N GLU A 297 15.49 9.25 21.81
CA GLU A 297 15.36 8.94 23.24
C GLU A 297 14.08 9.52 23.86
N ASN A 298 13.55 10.63 23.33
CA ASN A 298 12.33 11.28 23.79
C ASN A 298 11.06 10.73 23.10
N CYS A 299 11.22 9.80 22.17
CA CYS A 299 10.14 9.27 21.35
C CYS A 299 9.97 7.75 21.56
N VAL A 300 8.90 7.20 21.00
CA VAL A 300 8.63 5.76 21.01
C VAL A 300 8.84 5.18 19.61
N CYS A 301 9.71 4.19 19.48
CA CYS A 301 9.97 3.55 18.20
C CYS A 301 8.91 2.48 17.87
N VAL A 302 8.21 2.65 16.76
CA VAL A 302 7.12 1.77 16.31
C VAL A 302 7.61 0.37 15.97
N GLN A 303 8.79 0.23 15.37
CA GLN A 303 9.35 -1.08 15.03
C GLN A 303 9.61 -1.95 16.28
N ARG A 304 9.86 -1.33 17.44
CA ARG A 304 9.96 -2.05 18.72
C ARG A 304 8.62 -2.61 19.16
N ILE A 305 7.53 -1.84 18.98
CA ILE A 305 6.15 -2.29 19.27
C ILE A 305 5.80 -3.50 18.41
N MET A 306 6.03 -3.42 17.09
CA MET A 306 5.78 -4.54 16.17
C MET A 306 6.56 -5.79 16.58
N ARG A 307 7.85 -5.64 16.92
CA ARG A 307 8.67 -6.77 17.39
C ARG A 307 8.08 -7.41 18.65
N MET A 308 7.68 -6.59 19.63
CA MET A 308 7.05 -7.07 20.87
C MET A 308 5.74 -7.81 20.57
N MET A 309 4.91 -7.32 19.63
CA MET A 309 3.70 -8.04 19.21
C MET A 309 4.02 -9.40 18.56
N GLN A 310 5.06 -9.46 17.71
CA GLN A 310 5.51 -10.71 17.08
C GLN A 310 6.05 -11.73 18.10
N GLU A 311 6.78 -11.26 19.12
CA GLU A 311 7.30 -12.10 20.22
C GLU A 311 6.16 -12.80 20.99
N ARG A 312 4.96 -12.19 21.03
CA ARG A 312 3.73 -12.77 21.61
C ARG A 312 3.01 -13.75 20.67
N ARG A 313 3.54 -14.03 19.47
CA ARG A 313 2.99 -14.98 18.49
C ARG A 313 1.55 -14.69 18.06
N THR A 314 1.20 -13.40 17.95
CA THR A 314 -0.09 -12.94 17.42
C THR A 314 -0.40 -13.58 16.06
N ALA A 315 -1.67 -13.84 15.78
CA ALA A 315 -2.08 -14.30 14.45
C ALA A 315 -2.16 -13.15 13.43
N LEU A 316 -2.37 -11.92 13.92
CA LEU A 316 -2.41 -10.71 13.12
C LEU A 316 -1.85 -9.56 13.96
N SER A 317 -0.91 -8.79 13.39
CA SER A 317 -0.36 -7.57 13.99
C SER A 317 -0.54 -6.40 13.04
N VAL A 318 -1.42 -5.47 13.40
CA VAL A 318 -1.72 -4.27 12.61
C VAL A 318 -1.19 -3.05 13.35
N VAL A 319 -0.46 -2.20 12.64
CA VAL A 319 -0.04 -0.88 13.11
C VAL A 319 -0.57 0.17 12.16
N LEU A 320 -1.37 1.11 12.67
CA LEU A 320 -1.95 2.21 11.91
C LEU A 320 -1.37 3.52 12.46
N LEU A 321 -0.68 4.28 11.61
CA LEU A 321 -0.01 5.53 12.00
C LEU A 321 -0.64 6.71 11.28
N ASP A 322 -1.36 7.56 12.02
CA ASP A 322 -1.90 8.84 11.57
C ASP A 322 -0.96 9.98 12.02
N THR A 323 0.21 10.02 11.38
CA THR A 323 1.28 10.97 11.69
C THR A 323 1.92 11.49 10.43
N CYS A 324 2.53 12.68 10.51
CA CYS A 324 3.55 13.08 9.55
C CYS A 324 4.72 12.07 9.57
N ARG A 325 5.42 11.96 8.44
CA ARG A 325 6.63 11.14 8.28
C ARG A 325 7.77 11.96 7.69
N THR A 326 7.71 13.28 7.87
CA THR A 326 8.75 14.23 7.47
C THR A 326 9.97 14.15 8.40
N TRP A 327 11.12 14.51 7.85
CA TRP A 327 12.43 14.43 8.51
C TRP A 327 12.60 15.45 9.66
N TYR A 328 12.99 14.96 10.85
CA TYR A 328 13.35 15.81 11.99
C TYR A 328 14.80 15.58 12.44
N ASN A 329 15.65 16.60 12.20
CA ASN A 329 17.01 16.82 12.74
C ASN A 329 18.12 15.76 12.42
N GLN A 330 19.20 16.20 11.76
CA GLN A 330 20.21 15.31 11.12
C GLN A 330 21.19 14.62 12.09
N ASP A 331 21.39 15.13 13.31
CA ASP A 331 22.54 14.75 14.15
C ASP A 331 22.34 13.54 15.10
N CYS A 332 21.25 12.78 15.00
CA CYS A 332 20.94 11.69 15.94
C CYS A 332 21.28 10.28 15.42
N ILE A 333 21.84 9.42 16.26
CA ILE A 333 22.14 8.02 15.90
C ILE A 333 20.82 7.21 15.90
N ALA A 334 20.53 6.48 14.83
CA ALA A 334 19.38 5.59 14.77
C ALA A 334 19.56 4.44 15.78
N SER A 335 18.50 4.05 16.50
CA SER A 335 18.59 2.94 17.46
C SER A 335 19.11 1.65 16.79
N GLU A 336 19.54 0.64 17.52
CA GLU A 336 19.77 -0.69 16.94
C GLU A 336 18.50 -1.55 17.11
N ILE A 337 17.94 -2.06 16.02
CA ILE A 337 16.80 -2.99 16.06
C ILE A 337 17.17 -4.23 15.27
N ARG A 338 17.03 -5.39 15.90
CA ARG A 338 17.19 -6.69 15.24
C ARG A 338 16.17 -6.81 14.10
N PRO A 339 16.54 -7.41 12.95
CA PRO A 339 15.60 -7.64 11.86
C PRO A 339 14.33 -8.34 12.34
N LEU A 340 13.16 -7.86 11.91
CA LEU A 340 11.89 -8.53 12.18
C LEU A 340 11.87 -9.89 11.47
N VAL A 341 11.35 -10.92 12.14
CA VAL A 341 11.21 -12.25 11.55
C VAL A 341 10.06 -12.20 10.54
N PRO A 342 10.19 -12.80 9.33
CA PRO A 342 9.14 -12.81 8.31
C PRO A 342 8.02 -13.81 8.67
N MET A 343 7.30 -13.52 9.76
CA MET A 343 6.22 -14.36 10.30
C MET A 343 4.98 -14.42 9.38
N GLY A 344 4.83 -13.44 8.48
CA GLY A 344 3.76 -13.45 7.48
C GLY A 344 2.39 -12.98 7.99
N ASN A 345 2.37 -12.16 9.05
CA ASN A 345 1.17 -11.77 9.80
C ASN A 345 1.13 -10.27 10.14
N THR A 346 2.01 -9.45 9.55
CA THR A 346 2.14 -8.02 9.88
C THR A 346 1.52 -7.14 8.81
N VAL A 347 0.90 -6.04 9.23
CA VAL A 347 0.36 -4.98 8.36
C VAL A 347 0.69 -3.62 8.97
N TYR A 348 1.25 -2.72 8.18
CA TYR A 348 1.39 -1.31 8.46
C TYR A 348 0.50 -0.52 7.52
N GLY A 349 -0.34 0.36 8.06
CA GLY A 349 -1.05 1.40 7.32
C GLY A 349 -0.55 2.76 7.76
N TYR A 350 0.13 3.48 6.87
CA TYR A 350 0.62 4.83 7.13
C TYR A 350 -0.34 5.82 6.46
N ALA A 351 -0.77 6.84 7.21
CA ALA A 351 -1.64 7.90 6.69
C ALA A 351 -1.03 8.69 5.53
N THR A 352 0.31 8.73 5.44
CA THR A 352 1.06 9.45 4.41
C THR A 352 2.32 8.66 3.99
N CYS A 353 2.92 9.04 2.86
CA CYS A 353 4.18 8.47 2.35
C CYS A 353 5.40 8.88 3.20
N GLU A 354 6.55 8.22 2.97
CA GLU A 354 7.83 8.69 3.50
C GLU A 354 8.10 10.14 3.05
N ASP A 355 8.65 10.96 3.95
CA ASP A 355 8.93 12.39 3.72
C ASP A 355 7.70 13.27 3.41
N ALA A 356 6.48 12.80 3.74
CA ALA A 356 5.24 13.55 3.54
C ALA A 356 4.50 13.85 4.86
N GLU A 357 3.58 14.81 4.80
CA GLU A 357 2.74 15.23 5.92
C GLU A 357 1.39 14.50 5.90
N ALA A 358 0.75 14.38 7.07
CA ALA A 358 -0.62 13.93 7.21
C ALA A 358 -1.49 15.10 7.70
N TYR A 359 -2.70 15.23 7.15
CA TYR A 359 -3.55 16.42 7.36
C TYR A 359 -4.83 16.10 8.15
N GLU A 360 -5.28 17.10 8.90
CA GLU A 360 -6.59 17.16 9.54
C GLU A 360 -7.49 18.21 8.85
N VAL A 361 -8.81 17.98 8.86
CA VAL A 361 -9.79 18.95 8.36
C VAL A 361 -10.68 19.44 9.48
N GLN A 362 -11.08 20.71 9.41
CA GLN A 362 -12.09 21.30 10.27
C GLN A 362 -13.39 21.45 9.48
N ASP A 363 -14.41 20.68 9.85
CA ASP A 363 -15.75 20.76 9.27
C ASP A 363 -16.80 21.03 10.36
N GLY A 364 -17.45 22.20 10.29
CA GLY A 364 -18.62 22.51 11.13
C GLY A 364 -18.43 22.37 12.64
N GLY A 365 -17.21 22.57 13.16
CA GLY A 365 -16.87 22.42 14.58
C GLY A 365 -16.39 21.03 15.00
N LYS A 366 -16.26 20.08 14.07
CA LYS A 366 -15.59 18.79 14.27
C LYS A 366 -14.27 18.78 13.49
N SER A 367 -13.21 18.34 14.15
CA SER A 367 -11.91 18.11 13.51
C SER A 367 -11.67 16.61 13.39
N THR A 368 -11.33 16.14 12.20
CA THR A 368 -11.09 14.71 11.91
C THR A 368 -9.87 14.59 11.00
N GLY A 369 -9.01 13.62 11.28
CA GLY A 369 -7.86 13.28 10.44
C GLY A 369 -8.36 12.72 9.10
N ILE A 370 -7.75 13.14 8.00
CA ILE A 370 -8.19 12.69 6.67
C ILE A 370 -8.07 11.18 6.52
N PHE A 371 -7.00 10.58 7.03
CA PHE A 371 -6.83 9.13 7.03
C PHE A 371 -7.93 8.43 7.83
N THR A 372 -8.20 8.90 9.05
CA THR A 372 -9.21 8.30 9.92
C THR A 372 -10.64 8.46 9.37
N LYS A 373 -10.96 9.60 8.73
CA LYS A 373 -12.23 9.82 8.00
C LYS A 373 -12.53 8.68 7.02
N TYR A 374 -11.56 8.31 6.19
CA TYR A 374 -11.73 7.24 5.21
C TYR A 374 -11.62 5.85 5.84
N LEU A 375 -10.69 5.65 6.78
CA LEU A 375 -10.58 4.39 7.52
C LEU A 375 -11.90 3.99 8.17
N ASN A 376 -12.59 4.93 8.82
CA ASN A 376 -13.85 4.69 9.52
C ASN A 376 -14.97 4.19 8.57
N LYS A 377 -14.93 4.57 7.29
CA LYS A 377 -15.89 4.13 6.26
C LYS A 377 -15.71 2.66 5.88
N HIS A 378 -14.47 2.15 5.91
CA HIS A 378 -14.12 0.83 5.38
C HIS A 378 -13.82 -0.21 6.46
N ILE A 379 -13.48 0.19 7.69
CA ILE A 379 -12.94 -0.74 8.71
C ILE A 379 -13.88 -1.88 9.12
N LEU A 380 -15.20 -1.69 8.96
CA LEU A 380 -16.21 -2.70 9.28
C LEU A 380 -16.42 -3.74 8.17
N GLN A 381 -15.80 -3.56 7.00
CA GLN A 381 -16.01 -4.46 5.87
C GLN A 381 -15.40 -5.84 6.11
N PRO A 382 -16.06 -6.93 5.69
CA PRO A 382 -15.60 -8.29 5.89
C PRO A 382 -14.52 -8.71 4.87
N GLU A 383 -13.52 -7.85 4.68
CA GLU A 383 -12.41 -8.04 3.74
C GLU A 383 -11.08 -8.23 4.47
N LYS A 384 -10.06 -8.69 3.74
CA LYS A 384 -8.68 -8.77 4.22
C LYS A 384 -8.23 -7.37 4.64
N VAL A 385 -7.47 -7.28 5.74
CA VAL A 385 -7.03 -5.97 6.27
C VAL A 385 -6.31 -5.12 5.22
N THR A 386 -5.53 -5.73 4.33
CA THR A 386 -4.82 -5.01 3.25
C THR A 386 -5.79 -4.39 2.25
N HIS A 387 -6.88 -5.06 1.88
CA HIS A 387 -7.88 -4.50 0.96
C HIS A 387 -8.65 -3.36 1.57
N VAL A 388 -8.99 -3.48 2.85
CA VAL A 388 -9.61 -2.36 3.59
C VAL A 388 -8.73 -1.13 3.49
N LEU A 389 -7.41 -1.27 3.67
CA LEU A 389 -6.46 -0.16 3.54
C LEU A 389 -6.27 0.32 2.10
N GLU A 390 -6.32 -0.57 1.10
CA GLU A 390 -6.27 -0.21 -0.32
C GLU A 390 -7.49 0.64 -0.71
N GLN A 391 -8.70 0.27 -0.27
CA GLN A 391 -9.91 1.08 -0.48
C GLN A 391 -9.81 2.45 0.20
N VAL A 392 -9.22 2.52 1.41
CA VAL A 392 -8.93 3.79 2.09
C VAL A 392 -7.97 4.64 1.27
N SER A 393 -6.93 4.04 0.67
CA SER A 393 -5.99 4.72 -0.20
C SER A 393 -6.67 5.27 -1.47
N GLU A 394 -7.54 4.48 -2.10
CA GLU A 394 -8.28 4.90 -3.30
C GLU A 394 -9.23 6.07 -3.03
N ASP A 395 -9.99 6.01 -1.94
CA ASP A 395 -10.92 7.07 -1.57
C ASP A 395 -10.20 8.35 -1.13
N LEU A 396 -9.09 8.24 -0.38
CA LEU A 396 -8.24 9.37 -0.02
C LEU A 396 -7.60 10.01 -1.26
N GLY A 397 -7.14 9.21 -2.23
CA GLY A 397 -6.56 9.70 -3.48
C GLY A 397 -7.55 10.52 -4.34
N ARG A 398 -8.86 10.30 -4.16
CA ARG A 398 -9.93 11.05 -4.83
C ARG A 398 -10.38 12.29 -4.04
N ASP A 399 -9.90 12.51 -2.81
CA ASP A 399 -10.26 13.68 -2.01
C ASP A 399 -9.51 14.93 -2.51
N PRO A 400 -10.23 15.94 -3.06
CA PRO A 400 -9.60 17.12 -3.66
C PRO A 400 -8.81 17.98 -2.66
N LEU A 401 -9.03 17.82 -1.34
CA LEU A 401 -8.30 18.56 -0.32
C LEU A 401 -6.84 18.08 -0.18
N VAL A 402 -6.59 16.80 -0.47
CA VAL A 402 -5.30 16.15 -0.22
C VAL A 402 -4.68 15.48 -1.45
N THR A 403 -5.36 15.49 -2.61
CA THR A 403 -4.80 15.00 -3.88
C THR A 403 -3.42 15.62 -4.14
N GLY A 404 -2.40 14.77 -4.29
CA GLY A 404 -1.01 15.19 -4.53
C GLY A 404 -0.23 15.68 -3.30
N LYS A 405 -0.84 15.67 -2.11
CA LYS A 405 -0.21 16.08 -0.84
C LYS A 405 -0.08 14.94 0.17
N GLN A 406 -1.10 14.09 0.26
CA GLN A 406 -1.13 12.93 1.16
C GLN A 406 -1.57 11.71 0.37
N ALA A 407 -0.89 10.59 0.60
CA ALA A 407 -1.22 9.30 0.01
C ALA A 407 -0.92 8.19 1.02
N VAL A 408 -1.82 7.22 1.14
CA VAL A 408 -1.66 6.11 2.08
C VAL A 408 -0.54 5.19 1.60
N GLU A 409 0.38 4.84 2.50
CA GLU A 409 1.38 3.80 2.22
C GLU A 409 1.02 2.53 3.01
N ILE A 410 1.04 1.38 2.33
CA ILE A 410 0.72 0.08 2.93
C ILE A 410 1.94 -0.82 2.83
N LYS A 411 2.44 -1.32 3.97
CA LYS A 411 3.53 -2.32 4.02
C LYS A 411 3.05 -3.55 4.78
N HIS A 412 3.08 -4.74 4.18
CA HIS A 412 2.62 -5.94 4.87
C HIS A 412 3.42 -7.20 4.51
N THR A 413 3.38 -8.16 5.42
CA THR A 413 3.82 -9.55 5.16
C THR A 413 2.65 -10.53 5.25
N LEU A 414 1.43 -10.05 5.51
CA LEU A 414 0.23 -10.85 5.73
C LEU A 414 -0.04 -11.86 4.59
N LYS A 415 0.11 -13.15 4.89
CA LYS A 415 -0.07 -14.27 3.94
C LYS A 415 -1.51 -14.75 3.87
N GLU A 416 -2.14 -14.91 5.04
CA GLU A 416 -3.51 -15.40 5.15
C GLU A 416 -4.50 -14.24 5.01
N PRO A 417 -5.69 -14.45 4.43
CA PRO A 417 -6.70 -13.40 4.22
C PRO A 417 -7.44 -13.07 5.51
N ARG A 418 -6.71 -12.69 6.58
CA ARG A 418 -7.27 -12.33 7.88
C ARG A 418 -8.01 -10.99 7.77
N SER A 419 -9.21 -10.94 8.36
CA SER A 419 -10.07 -9.76 8.40
C SER A 419 -10.22 -9.27 9.84
N LEU A 420 -10.36 -7.96 10.07
CA LEU A 420 -10.72 -7.46 11.40
C LEU A 420 -12.10 -7.97 11.88
N THR A 421 -12.95 -8.40 10.94
CA THR A 421 -14.27 -9.01 11.19
C THR A 421 -14.21 -10.50 11.56
N ASP A 422 -13.03 -11.12 11.54
CA ASP A 422 -12.90 -12.55 11.90
C ASP A 422 -13.44 -12.80 13.32
N PRO A 423 -14.22 -13.88 13.53
CA PRO A 423 -14.83 -14.16 14.82
C PRO A 423 -13.79 -14.57 15.85
N VAL A 424 -14.05 -14.22 17.10
CA VAL A 424 -13.28 -14.71 18.26
C VAL A 424 -13.75 -16.12 18.59
N ARG A 425 -12.84 -17.10 18.58
CA ARG A 425 -13.12 -18.46 19.07
C ARG A 425 -12.64 -18.62 20.50
N THR A 426 -13.58 -18.74 21.42
CA THR A 426 -13.34 -18.90 22.86
C THR A 426 -13.25 -20.37 23.31
N THR A 427 -13.57 -21.33 22.45
CA THR A 427 -13.54 -22.76 22.78
C THR A 427 -12.11 -23.32 22.74
N GLY A 428 -11.73 -24.09 23.76
CA GLY A 428 -10.44 -24.82 23.82
C GLY A 428 -9.27 -24.10 24.50
N HIS A 429 -9.46 -22.91 25.09
CA HIS A 429 -8.40 -22.15 25.76
C HIS A 429 -8.59 -22.16 27.28
N THR A 430 -7.74 -22.92 27.99
CA THR A 430 -7.81 -23.16 29.43
C THR A 430 -6.64 -22.47 30.14
N GLY A 431 -6.87 -21.34 30.81
CA GLY A 431 -5.87 -20.67 31.67
C GLY A 431 -5.56 -19.22 31.27
N GLU A 432 -4.88 -19.02 30.14
CA GLU A 432 -4.38 -17.71 29.67
C GLU A 432 -5.51 -16.71 29.37
N LEU A 433 -6.62 -17.16 28.76
CA LEU A 433 -7.78 -16.31 28.47
C LEU A 433 -8.46 -15.81 29.76
N ARG A 434 -8.47 -16.63 30.83
CA ARG A 434 -9.00 -16.23 32.15
C ARG A 434 -8.11 -15.21 32.84
N LEU A 435 -6.79 -15.35 32.73
CA LEU A 435 -5.83 -14.36 33.21
C LEU A 435 -6.00 -13.03 32.47
N ARG A 436 -6.17 -13.07 31.14
CA ARG A 436 -6.44 -11.86 30.36
C ARG A 436 -7.78 -11.22 30.70
N ASP A 437 -8.83 -12.01 30.87
CA ASP A 437 -10.12 -11.52 31.35
C ASP A 437 -10.00 -10.88 32.73
N ALA A 438 -9.22 -11.47 33.63
CA ALA A 438 -8.97 -10.92 34.96
C ALA A 438 -8.16 -9.63 34.89
N CYS A 439 -7.09 -9.56 34.08
CA CYS A 439 -6.33 -8.32 33.86
C CYS A 439 -7.19 -7.23 33.21
N TRP A 440 -8.02 -7.58 32.22
CA TRP A 440 -8.94 -6.66 31.55
C TRP A 440 -10.02 -6.14 32.48
N ARG A 441 -10.58 -7.02 33.34
CA ARG A 441 -11.56 -6.66 34.36
C ARG A 441 -10.95 -5.88 35.50
N GLN A 442 -9.85 -6.30 36.08
CA GLN A 442 -9.14 -5.52 37.10
C GLN A 442 -8.77 -4.13 36.58
N ALA A 443 -8.50 -4.04 35.28
CA ALA A 443 -8.30 -2.77 34.65
C ALA A 443 -9.63 -1.96 34.62
N ASN A 444 -10.72 -2.54 34.12
CA ASN A 444 -11.96 -1.81 33.82
C ASN A 444 -13.09 -1.90 34.88
N ASP A 445 -12.93 -2.66 35.97
CA ASP A 445 -13.91 -2.84 37.06
C ASP A 445 -13.71 -1.75 38.11
N PHE A 446 -14.79 -1.02 38.38
CA PHE A 446 -14.92 -0.19 39.56
C PHE A 446 -15.19 -1.07 40.80
N GLU A 447 -14.51 -0.82 41.91
CA GLU A 447 -15.05 -1.21 43.21
C GLU A 447 -16.38 -0.46 43.40
N GLU A 448 -17.47 -1.21 43.68
CA GLU A 448 -18.78 -0.68 44.10
C GLU A 448 -18.72 -0.03 45.50
N GLN A 449 -17.75 0.83 45.76
CA GLN A 449 -17.75 1.71 46.92
C GLN A 449 -17.82 3.14 46.43
N THR A 450 -19.03 3.59 46.11
CA THR A 450 -19.31 5.03 46.06
C THR A 450 -19.17 5.59 47.48
N PRO A 451 -18.21 6.49 47.77
CA PRO A 451 -18.30 7.28 48.98
C PRO A 451 -19.42 8.30 48.74
N THR A 452 -20.54 8.12 49.42
CA THR A 452 -21.57 9.15 49.52
C THR A 452 -20.98 10.33 50.28
N VAL A 453 -20.51 11.35 49.57
CA VAL A 453 -20.06 12.59 50.22
C VAL A 453 -21.28 13.48 50.45
N THR A 454 -21.81 13.43 51.66
CA THR A 454 -22.89 14.31 52.12
C THR A 454 -22.28 15.66 52.54
N PHE A 455 -22.52 16.72 51.75
CA PHE A 455 -22.31 18.10 52.23
C PHE A 455 -23.63 18.65 52.77
N PHE A 456 -23.57 19.33 53.91
CA PHE A 456 -24.69 20.07 54.50
C PHE A 456 -25.17 21.18 53.54
N LYS A 457 -26.18 20.85 52.71
CA LYS A 457 -27.23 21.67 52.08
C LYS A 457 -27.72 20.97 50.80
N ASP A 458 -28.68 20.05 50.98
CA ASP A 458 -29.73 19.58 50.04
C ASP A 458 -29.44 19.41 48.53
N LYS A 459 -28.23 18.99 48.13
CA LYS A 459 -28.04 18.39 46.78
C LYS A 459 -27.11 17.19 46.82
N SER A 460 -27.66 16.02 46.47
CA SER A 460 -26.93 14.79 46.17
C SER A 460 -26.69 14.66 44.67
N TYR A 461 -25.48 14.29 44.27
CA TYR A 461 -25.09 14.10 42.87
C TYR A 461 -24.62 12.66 42.64
N HIS A 462 -25.04 12.05 41.52
CA HIS A 462 -24.50 10.79 41.03
C HIS A 462 -23.54 11.07 39.86
N VAL A 463 -22.30 10.60 39.99
CA VAL A 463 -21.28 10.67 38.93
C VAL A 463 -21.16 9.28 38.30
N ARG A 464 -21.23 9.20 36.98
CA ARG A 464 -20.80 8.02 36.21
C ARG A 464 -19.67 8.45 35.29
N SER A 465 -18.50 7.83 35.41
CA SER A 465 -17.44 7.89 34.40
C SER A 465 -16.91 6.47 34.16
N CYS A 466 -16.64 6.14 32.90
CA CYS A 466 -15.81 5.01 32.52
C CYS A 466 -14.71 5.59 31.64
N LEU A 467 -13.47 5.65 32.11
CA LEU A 467 -12.26 5.80 31.30
C LEU A 467 -11.09 5.51 32.25
N PHE A 468 -10.15 4.67 31.84
CA PHE A 468 -8.79 4.82 32.33
C PHE A 468 -8.31 6.21 31.96
N SER A 469 -8.33 7.13 32.92
CA SER A 469 -8.03 8.53 32.70
C SER A 469 -7.10 9.03 33.81
N PRO A 470 -6.05 9.80 33.49
CA PRO A 470 -5.52 10.82 34.39
C PRO A 470 -6.30 12.14 34.29
N VAL A 471 -7.30 12.26 33.41
CA VAL A 471 -8.10 13.49 33.22
C VAL A 471 -9.52 13.31 33.75
N GLU A 472 -9.77 13.89 34.93
CA GLU A 472 -11.10 14.11 35.48
C GLU A 472 -11.84 15.15 34.59
N LEU A 473 -12.60 14.69 33.58
CA LEU A 473 -13.51 15.56 32.83
C LEU A 473 -14.73 15.90 33.70
N ARG A 474 -14.64 16.99 34.47
CA ARG A 474 -15.77 17.56 35.21
C ARG A 474 -16.75 18.25 34.26
N TRP A 475 -17.88 17.60 33.98
CA TRP A 475 -19.05 18.30 33.43
C TRP A 475 -19.83 18.97 34.57
N ARG A 476 -19.90 20.30 34.55
CA ARG A 476 -20.90 21.05 35.32
C ARG A 476 -22.14 21.22 34.44
N SER A 477 -23.13 20.33 34.58
CA SER A 477 -24.48 20.65 34.09
C SER A 477 -25.29 21.22 35.26
N ALA A 478 -25.68 22.49 35.13
CA ALA A 478 -26.72 23.05 35.99
C ALA A 478 -28.07 22.58 35.44
N SER A 479 -28.67 21.57 36.07
CA SER A 479 -30.07 21.23 35.83
C SER A 479 -30.96 22.32 36.44
N LEU A 480 -31.57 23.16 35.62
CA LEU A 480 -32.79 23.89 35.99
C LEU A 480 -33.92 22.85 36.11
N PRO A 481 -34.73 22.86 37.18
CA PRO A 481 -35.85 21.93 37.30
C PRO A 481 -37.02 22.40 36.42
N CYS A 482 -37.35 21.59 35.41
CA CYS A 482 -38.68 21.64 34.79
C CYS A 482 -39.71 21.14 35.81
N SER A 483 -40.51 22.05 36.35
CA SER A 483 -41.75 21.73 37.05
C SER A 483 -42.84 21.43 36.03
N LEU A 484 -43.28 20.16 35.98
CA LEU A 484 -44.57 19.78 35.41
C LEU A 484 -45.67 20.13 36.43
N THR A 485 -46.52 21.11 36.10
CA THR A 485 -47.86 21.23 36.67
C THR A 485 -48.87 21.40 35.54
N SER A 486 -49.70 20.37 35.41
CA SER A 486 -50.96 20.24 34.66
C SER A 486 -51.80 21.52 34.58
N TRP A 487 -52.38 21.85 33.43
CA TRP A 487 -53.74 22.40 33.27
C TRP A 487 -54.20 22.24 31.80
N LEU A 488 -55.18 21.38 31.55
CA LEU A 488 -56.25 21.55 30.55
C LEU A 488 -57.54 21.67 31.37
N PRO A 489 -58.63 22.39 30.97
CA PRO A 489 -59.11 22.49 29.58
C PRO A 489 -59.78 23.82 29.16
N SER A 490 -60.26 23.81 27.91
CA SER A 490 -61.46 24.45 27.32
C SER A 490 -61.48 25.93 26.91
N ALA A 491 -61.90 26.11 25.64
CA ALA A 491 -62.81 27.11 25.04
C ALA A 491 -62.59 28.60 25.39
N GLN A 492 -62.53 29.54 24.43
CA GLN A 492 -63.32 29.75 23.20
C GLN A 492 -62.44 30.47 22.16
#